data_AF-A0A8S0FPZ9-F1
#
_entry.id   AF-A0A8S0FPZ9-F1
#
_cell.length_a   1.000
_cell.length_b   1.000
_cell.length_c   1.000
_cell.angle_alpha   90.00
_cell.angle_beta   90.00
_cell.angle_gamma   90.00
#
_symmetry.space_group_name_H-M   'P 1'
#
loop_
_entity.id
_entity.type
_entity.pdbx_description
1 polymer ?
#
loop_
_entity_poly.entity_id
_entity_poly.type
_entity_poly.pdbx_seq_one_letter_code
_entity_poly.pdbx_strand_id
1 'polypeptide(L)'
;MINRCRKPSDADILVPGDTISLIGTTSLRIDYNEIDDNRVTAEEVDILLREGEKLAPVMAKTRILRAYSGVRPLVASDDDPSGRNVSRGIVLLDHAERDGLDGFITITGGKLMTYRLMAEWATDAVCRKLGNTRPCTTADLALPGSQEPAEVTLRKVISLTCPAARFCGLSSWRSHACLAERRPSAP
;
A
#
# COMPACT_ATOMS: atom_id res chain seq x y z
N MET A 1 5.31 -1.41 -13.24
CA MET A 1 4.34 -2.31 -12.55
C MET A 1 3.68 -3.16 -13.61
N ILE A 2 3.64 -4.48 -13.42
CA ILE A 2 2.96 -5.41 -14.34
C ILE A 2 1.76 -5.99 -13.60
N ASN A 3 0.59 -6.03 -14.25
CA ASN A 3 -0.66 -6.59 -13.73
C ASN A 3 -1.33 -7.44 -14.81
N ARG A 4 -1.95 -8.56 -14.42
CA ARG A 4 -2.70 -9.47 -15.31
C ARG A 4 -4.04 -8.91 -15.81
N CYS A 5 -4.51 -7.77 -15.29
CA CYS A 5 -5.75 -7.11 -15.72
C CYS A 5 -6.99 -8.05 -15.75
N ARG A 6 -7.08 -8.96 -14.79
CA ARG A 6 -8.20 -9.89 -14.60
C ARG A 6 -8.92 -9.62 -13.28
N LYS A 7 -9.97 -10.39 -12.99
CA LYS A 7 -10.59 -10.38 -11.66
C LYS A 7 -9.54 -10.67 -10.57
N PRO A 8 -9.56 -9.96 -9.42
CA PRO A 8 -8.54 -10.10 -8.39
C PRO A 8 -8.36 -11.53 -7.90
N SER A 9 -7.12 -11.99 -7.91
CA SER A 9 -6.66 -13.32 -7.56
C SER A 9 -5.21 -13.25 -7.08
N ASP A 10 -4.61 -14.39 -6.73
CA ASP A 10 -3.29 -14.45 -6.14
C ASP A 10 -2.20 -14.17 -7.19
N ALA A 11 -1.12 -13.54 -6.73
CA ALA A 11 0.06 -13.17 -7.55
C ALA A 11 -0.25 -12.29 -8.78
N ASP A 12 -1.23 -11.38 -8.68
CA ASP A 12 -1.65 -10.57 -9.82
C ASP A 12 -0.74 -9.38 -10.15
N ILE A 13 0.14 -8.97 -9.23
CA ILE A 13 0.95 -7.75 -9.37
C ILE A 13 2.43 -8.04 -9.17
N LEU A 14 3.24 -7.66 -10.16
CA LEU A 14 4.69 -7.61 -10.08
C LEU A 14 5.17 -6.15 -10.06
N VAL A 15 5.84 -5.76 -8.97
CA VAL A 15 6.35 -4.40 -8.77
C VAL A 15 7.88 -4.43 -8.79
N PRO A 16 8.55 -3.82 -9.80
CA PRO A 16 9.99 -3.64 -9.76
C PRO A 16 10.36 -2.59 -8.70
N GLY A 17 11.43 -2.84 -7.95
CA GLY A 17 12.01 -1.91 -6.99
C GLY A 17 13.53 -2.00 -7.01
N ASP A 18 14.20 -0.96 -7.50
CA ASP A 18 15.65 -0.92 -7.71
C ASP A 18 16.21 -2.22 -8.33
N THR A 19 16.94 -3.02 -7.54
CA THR A 19 17.60 -4.26 -7.99
C THR A 19 16.75 -5.52 -7.78
N ILE A 20 15.55 -5.40 -7.21
CA ILE A 20 14.67 -6.53 -6.89
C ILE A 20 13.27 -6.32 -7.49
N SER A 21 12.49 -7.39 -7.57
CA SER A 21 11.06 -7.29 -7.90
C SER A 21 10.25 -7.99 -6.83
N LEU A 22 9.10 -7.41 -6.50
CA LEU A 22 8.15 -7.94 -5.54
C LEU A 22 6.94 -8.51 -6.28
N ILE A 23 6.60 -9.76 -6.00
CA ILE A 23 5.39 -10.42 -6.49
C ILE A 23 4.42 -10.61 -5.32
N GLY A 24 3.15 -10.37 -5.55
CA GLY A 24 2.14 -10.60 -4.52
C GLY A 24 0.72 -10.30 -4.98
N THR A 25 -0.26 -10.44 -4.11
CA THR A 25 -0.18 -11.10 -2.78
C THR A 25 -1.05 -12.35 -2.78
N THR A 26 -0.94 -13.17 -1.74
CA THR A 26 -1.95 -14.19 -1.40
C THR A 26 -3.09 -13.58 -0.59
N SER A 27 -4.22 -14.29 -0.53
CA SER A 27 -5.35 -13.96 0.34
C SER A 27 -5.87 -15.22 1.02
N LEU A 28 -5.46 -15.43 2.27
CA LEU A 28 -5.92 -16.51 3.13
C LEU A 28 -6.62 -15.91 4.35
N ARG A 29 -7.62 -16.61 4.87
CA ARG A 29 -8.23 -16.28 6.16
C ARG A 29 -7.29 -16.80 7.24
N ILE A 30 -6.94 -15.93 8.18
CA ILE A 30 -6.12 -16.25 9.35
C ILE A 30 -7.01 -16.12 10.58
N ASP A 31 -7.01 -17.14 11.44
CA ASP A 31 -7.77 -17.09 12.67
C ASP A 31 -7.12 -16.15 13.68
N TYR A 32 -7.95 -15.57 14.56
CA TYR A 32 -7.50 -14.52 15.49
C TYR A 32 -6.31 -14.97 16.36
N ASN A 33 -6.32 -16.24 16.80
CA ASN A 33 -5.29 -16.81 17.67
C ASN A 33 -3.94 -17.00 16.98
N GLU A 34 -3.88 -16.91 15.65
CA GLU A 34 -2.68 -17.16 14.85
C GLU A 34 -2.06 -15.86 14.30
N ILE A 35 -2.70 -14.71 14.53
CA ILE A 35 -2.28 -13.42 13.98
C ILE A 35 -0.84 -13.08 14.37
N ASP A 36 -0.48 -13.31 15.63
CA ASP A 36 0.83 -12.95 16.19
C ASP A 36 1.97 -13.87 15.71
N ASP A 37 1.66 -15.10 15.27
CA ASP A 37 2.63 -16.06 14.74
C ASP A 37 2.44 -16.31 13.23
N ASN A 38 1.88 -15.32 12.51
CA ASN A 38 1.68 -15.44 11.08
C ASN A 38 3.02 -15.45 10.32
N ARG A 39 3.37 -16.61 9.73
CA ARG A 39 4.61 -16.80 8.96
C ARG A 39 4.31 -17.20 7.53
N VAL A 40 5.19 -16.80 6.62
CA VAL A 40 5.10 -17.24 5.22
C VAL A 40 5.29 -18.74 5.13
N THR A 41 4.36 -19.42 4.48
CA THR A 41 4.42 -20.86 4.23
C THR A 41 5.08 -21.17 2.88
N ALA A 42 5.64 -22.38 2.74
CA ALA A 42 6.22 -22.82 1.47
C ALA A 42 5.16 -22.90 0.35
N GLU A 43 3.93 -23.30 0.70
CA GLU A 43 2.82 -23.39 -0.23
C GLU A 43 2.44 -22.02 -0.82
N GLU A 44 2.39 -20.97 0.00
CA GLU A 44 2.13 -19.61 -0.49
C GLU A 44 3.20 -19.15 -1.48
N VAL A 45 4.48 -19.47 -1.20
CA VAL A 45 5.59 -19.15 -2.10
C VAL A 45 5.44 -19.89 -3.43
N ASP A 46 5.08 -21.17 -3.40
CA ASP A 46 4.87 -21.97 -4.60
C ASP A 46 3.70 -21.46 -5.45
N ILE A 47 2.61 -21.01 -4.81
CA ILE A 47 1.48 -20.36 -5.49
C ILE A 47 1.95 -19.07 -6.18
N LEU A 48 2.70 -18.23 -5.48
CA LEU A 48 3.21 -16.97 -6.02
C LEU A 48 4.16 -17.19 -7.21
N LEU A 49 5.03 -18.20 -7.15
CA LEU A 49 5.92 -18.54 -8.26
C LEU A 49 5.13 -19.09 -9.47
N ARG A 50 4.21 -20.03 -9.24
CA ARG A 50 3.41 -20.65 -10.30
C ARG A 50 2.53 -19.64 -11.03
N GLU A 51 1.86 -18.76 -10.30
CA GLU A 51 1.05 -17.71 -10.91
C GLU A 51 1.91 -16.57 -11.48
N GLY A 52 3.05 -16.28 -10.84
CA GLY A 52 4.04 -15.31 -11.32
C GLY A 52 4.70 -15.71 -12.65
N GLU A 53 4.96 -17.00 -12.87
CA GLU A 53 5.49 -17.51 -14.15
C GLU A 53 4.56 -17.20 -15.32
N LYS A 54 3.24 -17.23 -15.10
CA LYS A 54 2.24 -16.87 -16.11
C LYS A 54 2.27 -15.38 -16.45
N LEU A 55 2.74 -14.53 -15.53
CA LEU A 55 2.92 -13.09 -15.74
C LEU A 55 4.28 -12.79 -16.39
N ALA A 56 5.33 -13.47 -15.95
CA ALA A 56 6.68 -13.32 -16.44
C ALA A 56 7.41 -14.69 -16.39
N PRO A 57 7.61 -15.37 -17.54
CA PRO A 57 8.19 -16.72 -17.58
C PRO A 57 9.57 -16.87 -16.94
N VAL A 58 10.34 -15.77 -16.85
CA VAL A 58 11.65 -15.73 -16.17
C VAL A 58 11.54 -16.04 -14.67
N MET A 59 10.37 -15.85 -14.06
CA MET A 59 10.15 -16.09 -12.63
C MET A 59 10.40 -17.55 -12.23
N ALA A 60 10.13 -18.51 -13.11
CA ALA A 60 10.38 -19.94 -12.85
C ALA A 60 11.85 -20.27 -12.52
N LYS A 61 12.79 -19.42 -12.93
CA LYS A 61 14.24 -19.59 -12.71
C LYS A 61 14.83 -18.55 -11.76
N THR A 62 13.98 -17.68 -11.19
CA THR A 62 14.43 -16.55 -10.39
C THR A 62 14.65 -16.97 -8.94
N ARG A 63 15.75 -16.52 -8.33
CA ARG A 63 16.07 -16.78 -6.92
C ARG A 63 15.19 -15.92 -6.00
N ILE A 64 14.56 -16.56 -5.01
CA ILE A 64 13.86 -15.86 -3.92
C ILE A 64 14.90 -15.31 -2.93
N LEU A 65 14.80 -14.02 -2.60
CA LEU A 65 15.71 -13.36 -1.65
C LEU A 65 15.10 -13.22 -0.24
N ARG A 66 13.81 -12.90 -0.17
CA ARG A 66 13.07 -12.69 1.08
C ARG A 66 11.59 -12.87 0.79
N ALA A 67 10.85 -13.32 1.81
CA ALA A 67 9.40 -13.30 1.84
C ALA A 67 8.93 -12.64 3.15
N TYR A 68 7.75 -12.02 3.12
CA TYR A 68 7.11 -11.44 4.29
C TYR A 68 5.61 -11.67 4.21
N SER A 69 5.00 -11.82 5.38
CA SER A 69 3.56 -12.00 5.57
C SER A 69 3.01 -10.80 6.35
N GLY A 70 1.71 -10.54 6.20
CA GLY A 70 1.02 -9.50 6.95
C GLY A 70 -0.48 -9.76 6.94
N VAL A 71 -1.12 -9.58 8.10
CA VAL A 71 -2.56 -9.74 8.25
C VAL A 71 -3.25 -8.41 7.99
N ARG A 72 -4.35 -8.44 7.22
CA ARG A 72 -5.16 -7.25 6.94
C ARG A 72 -6.32 -7.21 7.93
N PRO A 73 -6.47 -6.17 8.77
CA PRO A 73 -7.60 -6.04 9.66
C PRO A 73 -8.84 -5.61 8.85
N LEU A 74 -9.54 -6.60 8.31
CA LEU A 74 -10.75 -6.38 7.52
C LEU A 74 -11.97 -6.45 8.44
N VAL A 75 -12.81 -5.43 8.38
CA VAL A 75 -14.06 -5.39 9.16
C VAL A 75 -15.10 -6.18 8.38
N ALA A 76 -15.41 -7.39 8.85
CA ALA A 76 -16.49 -8.19 8.28
C ALA A 76 -17.84 -7.58 8.65
N SER A 77 -18.67 -7.31 7.63
CA SER A 77 -20.11 -7.46 7.76
C SER A 77 -20.39 -8.95 7.62
N ASP A 78 -20.36 -9.66 8.74
CA ASP A 78 -20.67 -11.06 9.10
C ASP A 78 -20.82 -12.23 8.08
N ASP A 79 -20.75 -12.08 6.75
CA ASP A 79 -21.23 -13.11 5.80
C ASP A 79 -20.28 -13.55 4.65
N ASP A 80 -18.97 -13.23 4.64
CA ASP A 80 -18.04 -13.77 3.60
C ASP A 80 -16.91 -14.66 4.18
N PRO A 81 -16.96 -15.99 3.98
CA PRO A 81 -15.93 -16.93 4.45
C PRO A 81 -14.61 -16.83 3.67
N SER A 82 -14.60 -16.23 2.47
CA SER A 82 -13.37 -16.14 1.64
C SER A 82 -12.40 -15.03 2.06
N GLY A 83 -12.85 -14.09 2.91
CA GLY A 83 -12.04 -12.94 3.39
C GLY A 83 -11.66 -11.92 2.31
N ARG A 84 -11.87 -12.22 1.01
CA ARG A 84 -11.42 -11.40 -0.11
C ARG A 84 -12.43 -10.30 -0.50
N ASN A 85 -13.73 -10.54 -0.31
CA ASN A 85 -14.80 -9.55 -0.55
C ASN A 85 -15.25 -8.81 0.71
N VAL A 86 -14.58 -8.98 1.84
CA VAL A 86 -14.86 -8.19 3.05
C VAL A 86 -14.65 -6.70 2.75
N SER A 87 -15.61 -5.87 3.20
CA SER A 87 -15.61 -4.42 2.97
C SER A 87 -14.27 -3.80 3.41
N ARG A 88 -13.58 -3.19 2.44
CA ARG A 88 -12.29 -2.48 2.65
C ARG A 88 -12.51 -1.00 2.99
N GLY A 89 -13.73 -0.66 3.42
CA GLY A 89 -14.12 0.70 3.78
C GLY A 89 -13.45 1.15 5.07
N ILE A 90 -13.49 2.47 5.30
CA ILE A 90 -13.13 3.07 6.58
C ILE A 90 -14.38 2.99 7.47
N VAL A 91 -14.24 2.48 8.68
CA VAL A 91 -15.31 2.44 9.68
C VAL A 91 -14.86 3.24 10.89
N LEU A 92 -15.65 4.24 11.27
CA LEU A 92 -15.48 5.04 12.47
C LEU A 92 -16.61 4.69 13.45
N LEU A 93 -16.26 4.26 14.64
CA LEU A 93 -17.19 3.88 15.70
C LEU A 93 -17.08 4.87 16.86
N ASP A 94 -18.17 5.59 17.14
CA ASP A 94 -18.32 6.36 18.37
C ASP A 94 -18.99 5.48 19.43
N HIS A 95 -18.24 5.12 20.47
CA HIS A 95 -18.73 4.23 21.51
C HIS A 95 -19.70 4.92 22.46
N ALA A 96 -19.83 6.26 22.43
CA ALA A 96 -20.86 6.95 23.20
C ALA A 96 -22.25 6.64 22.63
N GLU A 97 -22.39 6.58 21.31
CA GLU A 97 -23.66 6.27 20.63
C GLU A 97 -23.93 4.77 20.59
N ARG A 98 -22.88 3.96 20.42
CA ARG A 98 -23.01 2.51 20.26
C ARG A 98 -23.14 1.77 21.60
N ASP A 99 -22.27 2.09 22.55
CA ASP A 99 -22.03 1.31 23.77
C ASP A 99 -22.27 2.13 25.06
N GLY A 100 -22.62 3.42 24.94
CA GLY A 100 -22.79 4.34 26.07
C GLY A 100 -21.47 4.75 26.74
N LEU A 101 -20.31 4.47 26.13
CA LEU A 101 -18.99 4.78 26.67
C LEU A 101 -18.45 6.08 26.05
N ASP A 102 -18.49 7.16 26.81
CA ASP A 102 -18.01 8.46 26.32
C ASP A 102 -16.47 8.54 26.26
N GLY A 103 -15.97 9.37 25.34
CA GLY A 103 -14.54 9.57 25.12
C GLY A 103 -13.81 8.43 24.40
N PHE A 104 -14.51 7.37 23.98
CA PHE A 104 -13.90 6.25 23.27
C PHE A 104 -14.32 6.19 21.81
N ILE A 105 -13.34 6.24 20.90
CA ILE A 105 -13.54 6.24 19.45
C ILE A 105 -12.60 5.20 18.84
N THR A 106 -13.16 4.31 18.00
CA THR A 106 -12.39 3.31 17.27
C THR A 106 -12.47 3.59 15.78
N ILE A 107 -11.33 3.60 15.09
CA ILE A 107 -11.26 3.62 13.63
C ILE A 107 -10.60 2.34 13.13
N THR A 108 -11.21 1.69 12.15
CA THR A 108 -10.73 0.41 11.61
C THR A 108 -11.00 0.30 10.11
N GLY A 109 -10.34 -0.67 9.47
CA GLY A 109 -10.36 -0.87 8.02
C GLY A 109 -9.50 0.13 7.27
N GLY A 110 -9.98 0.57 6.11
CA GLY A 110 -9.26 1.45 5.20
C GLY A 110 -8.02 0.81 4.56
N LYS A 111 -7.29 1.62 3.78
CA LYS A 111 -6.03 1.24 3.13
C LYS A 111 -4.96 2.23 3.54
N LEU A 112 -3.69 1.85 3.38
CA LEU A 112 -2.58 2.78 3.59
C LEU A 112 -2.75 4.05 2.75
N MET A 113 -3.31 3.97 1.54
CA MET A 113 -3.56 5.14 0.69
C MET A 113 -4.60 6.12 1.27
N THR A 114 -5.46 5.66 2.19
CA THR A 114 -6.52 6.48 2.80
C THR A 114 -6.21 6.88 4.23
N TYR A 115 -4.98 6.63 4.71
CA TYR A 115 -4.60 6.88 6.12
C TYR A 115 -4.82 8.33 6.55
N ARG A 116 -4.56 9.31 5.66
CA ARG A 116 -4.76 10.73 5.95
C ARG A 116 -6.25 11.04 6.21
N LEU A 117 -7.13 10.51 5.37
CA LEU A 117 -8.58 10.67 5.51
C LEU A 117 -9.09 9.98 6.78
N MET A 118 -8.55 8.81 7.10
CA MET A 118 -8.85 8.11 8.36
C MET A 118 -8.47 8.96 9.57
N ALA A 119 -7.26 9.53 9.57
CA ALA A 119 -6.79 10.38 10.64
C ALA A 119 -7.63 11.65 10.79
N GLU A 120 -8.04 12.27 9.67
CA GLU A 120 -8.97 13.41 9.66
C GLU A 120 -10.31 13.04 10.30
N TRP A 121 -10.95 11.96 9.87
CA TRP A 121 -12.24 11.53 10.44
C TRP A 121 -12.18 11.22 11.94
N ALA A 122 -11.13 10.50 12.37
CA ALA A 122 -10.95 10.18 13.78
C ALA A 122 -10.72 11.45 14.61
N THR A 123 -9.85 12.34 14.13
CA THR A 123 -9.52 13.59 14.84
C THR A 123 -10.71 14.54 14.87
N ASP A 124 -11.46 14.67 13.78
CA ASP A 124 -12.66 15.51 13.72
C ASP A 124 -13.73 15.03 14.70
N ALA A 125 -13.90 13.72 14.85
CA ALA A 125 -14.82 13.17 15.83
C ALA A 125 -14.39 13.48 17.28
N VAL A 126 -13.09 13.39 17.59
CA VAL A 126 -12.54 13.81 18.87
C VAL A 126 -12.72 15.32 19.09
N CYS A 127 -12.39 16.15 18.09
CA CYS A 127 -12.51 17.59 18.13
C CYS A 127 -13.96 18.05 18.41
N ARG A 128 -14.95 17.40 17.79
CA ARG A 128 -16.38 17.67 18.07
C ARG A 128 -16.73 17.45 19.54
N LYS A 129 -16.26 16.36 20.16
CA LYS A 129 -16.50 16.07 21.58
C LYS A 129 -15.77 17.05 22.51
N LEU A 130 -14.59 17.53 22.12
CA LEU A 130 -13.80 18.51 22.89
C LEU A 130 -14.21 19.97 22.64
N GLY A 131 -15.17 20.24 21.75
CA GLY A 131 -15.56 21.60 21.37
C GLY A 131 -14.51 22.36 20.54
N ASN A 132 -13.56 21.66 19.92
CA ASN A 132 -12.56 22.26 19.04
C ASN A 132 -13.11 22.39 17.62
N THR A 133 -13.17 23.61 17.10
CA THR A 133 -13.74 23.95 15.79
C THR A 133 -12.68 24.25 14.72
N ARG A 134 -11.40 24.04 15.03
CA ARG A 134 -10.32 24.30 14.06
C ARG A 134 -10.45 23.33 12.86
N PRO A 135 -10.39 23.84 11.62
CA PRO A 135 -10.44 22.98 10.44
C PRO A 135 -9.17 22.14 10.31
N CYS A 136 -9.31 20.97 9.70
CA CYS A 136 -8.18 20.11 9.36
C CYS A 136 -7.30 20.77 8.27
N THR A 137 -5.98 20.78 8.48
CA THR A 137 -5.00 21.37 7.55
C THR A 137 -4.06 20.32 6.95
N THR A 138 -4.27 19.04 7.26
CA THR A 138 -3.35 17.95 6.88
C THR A 138 -3.30 17.69 5.38
N ALA A 139 -4.27 18.18 4.61
CA ALA A 139 -4.27 18.06 3.15
C ALA A 139 -3.18 18.93 2.50
N ASP A 140 -2.89 20.09 3.10
CA ASP A 140 -1.96 21.09 2.56
C ASP A 140 -0.60 21.07 3.27
N LEU A 141 -0.53 20.45 4.45
CA LEU A 141 0.69 20.38 5.24
C LEU A 141 1.64 19.30 4.70
N ALA A 142 2.83 19.70 4.28
CA ALA A 142 3.88 18.77 3.88
C ALA A 142 4.35 17.93 5.07
N LEU A 143 4.57 16.63 4.83
CA LEU A 143 5.15 15.73 5.82
C LEU A 143 6.57 16.18 6.20
N PRO A 144 7.02 15.91 7.45
CA PRO A 144 8.40 16.17 7.86
C PRO A 144 9.39 15.53 6.87
N GLY A 145 10.39 16.30 6.42
CA GLY A 145 11.37 15.87 5.41
C GLY A 145 10.96 16.12 3.95
N SER A 146 9.69 16.46 3.67
CA SER A 146 9.21 16.83 2.33
C SER A 146 8.87 18.32 2.19
N GLN A 147 9.47 19.15 3.05
CA GLN A 147 9.22 20.61 3.07
C GLN A 147 10.03 21.35 2.01
N GLU A 148 11.05 20.71 1.44
CA GLU A 148 11.86 21.27 0.37
C GLU A 148 11.15 21.13 -0.99
N PRO A 149 11.42 22.05 -1.95
CA PRO A 149 10.93 21.92 -3.32
C PRO A 149 11.40 20.61 -3.96
N ALA A 150 10.52 19.99 -4.76
CA ALA A 150 10.78 18.70 -5.41
C ALA A 150 12.10 18.66 -6.20
N GLU A 151 12.52 19.78 -6.81
CA GLU A 151 13.77 19.86 -7.56
C GLU A 151 15.01 19.64 -6.68
N VAL A 152 15.01 20.18 -5.46
CA VAL A 152 16.11 20.04 -4.52
C VAL A 152 16.20 18.60 -4.03
N THR A 153 15.05 18.00 -3.72
CA THR A 153 14.94 16.59 -3.33
C THR A 153 15.41 15.65 -4.44
N LEU A 154 15.00 15.88 -5.70
CA LEU A 154 15.40 15.05 -6.84
C LEU A 154 16.91 15.11 -7.11
N ARG A 155 17.54 16.28 -6.98
CA ARG A 155 19.01 16.40 -7.10
C ARG A 155 19.72 15.56 -6.04
N LYS A 156 19.22 15.54 -4.79
CA LYS A 156 19.76 14.70 -3.71
C LYS A 156 19.58 13.20 -4.02
N VAL A 157 18.40 12.79 -4.50
CA VAL A 157 18.11 11.38 -4.83
C VAL A 157 18.95 10.89 -6.02
N ILE A 158 19.09 11.68 -7.08
CA ILE A 158 19.92 11.32 -8.25
C ILE A 158 21.41 11.29 -7.90
N SER A 159 21.85 12.07 -6.92
CA SER A 159 23.24 12.08 -6.44
C SER A 159 23.61 10.83 -5.62
N LEU A 160 22.63 10.03 -5.19
CA LEU A 160 22.89 8.70 -4.65
C LEU A 160 23.28 7.81 -5.82
N THR A 161 24.59 7.63 -6.02
CA THR A 161 25.15 6.68 -6.98
C THR A 161 24.53 5.30 -6.78
N CYS A 162 23.61 4.92 -7.66
CA CYS A 162 23.19 3.55 -7.83
C CYS A 162 24.39 2.74 -8.34
N PRO A 163 24.91 1.75 -7.59
CA PRO A 163 26.07 0.97 -8.01
C PRO A 163 25.82 0.16 -9.30
N ALA A 164 24.55 0.02 -9.73
CA ALA A 164 24.14 -0.77 -10.89
C ALA A 164 24.51 -0.14 -12.24
N ALA A 165 24.84 1.16 -12.30
CA ALA A 165 25.15 1.83 -13.57
C ALA A 165 26.48 1.39 -14.21
N ARG A 166 27.33 0.61 -13.51
CA ARG A 166 28.65 0.19 -14.02
C ARG A 166 28.69 -1.18 -14.70
N PHE A 167 27.62 -1.98 -14.63
CA PHE A 167 27.66 -3.38 -15.09
C PHE A 167 26.89 -3.67 -16.38
N CYS A 168 26.17 -2.70 -16.94
CA CYS A 168 25.50 -2.86 -18.23
C CYS A 168 26.09 -1.90 -19.25
N GLY A 169 26.97 -2.42 -20.12
CA GLY A 169 27.45 -1.75 -21.32
C GLY A 169 26.35 -1.61 -22.38
N LEU A 170 25.23 -0.98 -22.03
CA LEU A 170 24.16 -0.60 -22.95
C LEU A 170 23.90 0.90 -22.82
N SER A 171 24.49 1.65 -23.75
CA SER A 171 24.48 3.11 -23.87
C SER A 171 23.12 3.72 -24.27
N SER A 172 21.97 3.14 -23.90
CA SER A 172 20.67 3.59 -24.42
C SER A 172 19.53 3.79 -23.42
N TRP A 173 19.71 3.52 -22.13
CA TRP A 173 18.67 3.88 -21.14
C TRP A 173 18.96 5.25 -20.53
N ARG A 174 18.79 6.29 -21.34
CA ARG A 174 18.52 7.63 -20.80
C ARG A 174 17.13 7.57 -20.17
N SER A 175 17.08 7.89 -18.90
CA SER A 175 15.87 8.11 -18.11
C SER A 175 14.93 9.07 -18.86
N HIS A 176 13.96 8.54 -19.58
CA HIS A 176 12.74 9.27 -19.86
C HIS A 176 11.99 9.37 -18.53
N ALA A 177 12.35 10.38 -17.76
CA ALA A 177 11.44 10.96 -16.79
C ALA A 177 10.17 11.30 -17.58
N CYS A 178 9.12 10.51 -17.38
CA CYS A 178 7.79 10.83 -17.87
C CYS A 178 7.30 12.03 -17.04
N LEU A 179 7.81 13.20 -17.38
CA LEU A 179 7.19 14.48 -17.08
C LEU A 179 5.90 14.49 -17.89
N ALA A 180 4.78 14.21 -17.24
CA ALA A 180 3.47 14.48 -17.78
C ALA A 180 3.32 16.01 -17.89
N GLU A 181 3.78 16.56 -19.02
CA GLU A 181 3.52 17.94 -19.40
C GLU A 181 2.00 18.14 -19.54
N ARG A 182 1.46 19.07 -18.76
CA ARG A 182 0.13 19.64 -19.00
C ARG A 182 0.14 20.25 -20.40
N ARG A 183 -0.61 19.68 -21.35
CA ARG A 183 -0.93 20.38 -22.59
C ARG A 183 -1.81 21.60 -22.24
N PRO A 184 -1.47 22.82 -22.67
CA PRO A 184 -2.39 23.94 -22.61
C PRO A 184 -3.55 23.69 -23.59
N SER A 185 -4.77 23.93 -23.12
CA SER A 185 -5.96 24.03 -23.95
C SER A 185 -5.81 25.20 -24.92
N ALA A 186 -6.13 25.00 -26.19
CA ALA A 186 -6.16 26.04 -27.20
C ALA A 186 -7.35 25.80 -28.14
N PRO A 187 -7.77 26.86 -28.84
CA PRO A 187 -8.51 28.03 -28.35
C PRO A 187 -10.02 27.78 -28.28
#